data_AF-A0A3D4UWW6-F1
#
_entry.id   AF-A0A3D4UWW6-F1
#
_cell.length_a   1.000
_cell.length_b   1.000
_cell.length_c   1.000
_cell.angle_alpha   90.00
_cell.angle_beta   90.00
_cell.angle_gamma   90.00
#
_symmetry.space_group_name_H-M   'P 1'
#
loop_
_entity.id
_entity.type
_entity.pdbx_description
1 polymer ?
#
loop_
_entity_poly.entity_id
_entity_poly.type
_entity_poly.pdbx_seq_one_letter_code
_entity_poly.pdbx_strand_id
1 'polypeptide(L)'
;YLAKWNSLDDLKYLAALLKKGVNARYAEEGFTLNGNKYEAGTLVITRNGNEKLGDDFDKIVKQTADELGRFLTPVATGFVSSGKDFGSSSVRFLTAPKVGLIAGDGTSSNMVGHIWHYFDQQIEYPVNLINRDDIGYIDWHEYDVMIMPSGSYGSTFSESGLNDLKDWIRSGGTLIAIEGANGFLAGKDGFNLKRRSSDSDEDKKDEDPNEKLKKYGDSNRAFASRLNAGSIFELSMDNTHPLAFGYDDTYMTLKLGSTGYEYLDNGWNVGAAKSGAHRSGFVGTDAKKILENTLSFGVQNMGSGRVVYMIDNPLYRGFWHNGKLLFGNAVFFVGN
;
A
#
# COMPACT_ATOMS: atom_id res chain seq x y z
N TYR A 1 3.52 -20.16 18.03
CA TYR A 1 4.63 -20.00 17.08
C TYR A 1 4.78 -18.53 16.76
N LEU A 2 6.02 -18.08 16.65
CA LEU A 2 6.36 -16.76 16.14
C LEU A 2 7.02 -16.90 14.77
N ALA A 3 6.61 -16.07 13.82
CA ALA A 3 7.27 -15.93 12.52
C ALA A 3 7.63 -14.46 12.31
N LYS A 4 8.86 -14.20 11.87
CA LYS A 4 9.31 -12.83 11.57
C LYS A 4 8.56 -12.31 10.33
N TRP A 5 8.55 -10.99 10.17
CA TRP A 5 7.89 -10.30 9.08
C TRP A 5 8.85 -9.33 8.41
N ASN A 6 9.53 -9.77 7.34
CA ASN A 6 10.48 -8.92 6.62
C ASN A 6 10.62 -9.26 5.13
N SER A 7 9.82 -10.18 4.61
CA SER A 7 9.93 -10.63 3.22
C SER A 7 8.58 -11.03 2.61
N LEU A 8 8.55 -11.08 1.28
CA LEU A 8 7.40 -11.59 0.52
C LEU A 8 7.06 -13.04 0.88
N ASP A 9 8.06 -13.86 1.21
CA ASP A 9 7.85 -15.25 1.61
C ASP A 9 7.07 -15.35 2.94
N ASP A 10 7.29 -14.41 3.86
CA ASP A 10 6.56 -14.36 5.13
C ASP A 10 5.09 -13.99 4.91
N LEU A 11 4.85 -13.09 3.95
CA LEU A 11 3.50 -12.76 3.49
C LEU A 11 2.84 -13.96 2.79
N LYS A 12 3.56 -14.68 1.92
CA LYS A 12 3.05 -15.90 1.27
C LYS A 12 2.70 -16.96 2.31
N TYR A 13 3.51 -17.08 3.37
CA TYR A 13 3.23 -17.96 4.50
C TYR A 13 1.96 -17.57 5.24
N LEU A 14 1.79 -16.28 5.58
CA LEU A 14 0.55 -15.77 6.18
C LEU A 14 -0.66 -16.08 5.28
N ALA A 15 -0.58 -15.76 3.99
CA ALA A 15 -1.64 -16.01 3.02
C ALA A 15 -2.02 -17.51 2.97
N ALA A 16 -1.04 -18.40 2.98
CA ALA A 16 -1.25 -19.85 2.99
C ALA A 16 -1.95 -20.32 4.28
N LEU A 17 -1.57 -19.79 5.44
CA LEU A 17 -2.22 -20.09 6.72
C LEU A 17 -3.69 -19.64 6.74
N LEU A 18 -3.96 -18.41 6.29
CA LEU A 18 -5.31 -17.86 6.24
C LEU A 18 -6.23 -18.68 5.33
N LYS A 19 -5.74 -19.10 4.16
CA LYS A 19 -6.46 -20.01 3.25
C LYS A 19 -6.78 -21.36 3.91
N LYS A 20 -5.89 -21.87 4.77
CA LYS A 20 -6.10 -23.10 5.55
C LYS A 20 -6.95 -22.86 6.81
N GLY A 21 -7.51 -21.66 6.98
CA GLY A 21 -8.41 -21.30 8.08
C GLY A 21 -7.71 -21.09 9.43
N VAL A 22 -6.38 -20.94 9.42
CA VAL A 22 -5.58 -20.63 10.61
C VAL A 22 -5.67 -19.13 10.88
N ASN A 23 -6.14 -18.78 12.07
CA ASN A 23 -6.14 -17.41 12.57
C ASN A 23 -4.72 -17.01 13.01
N ALA A 24 -4.28 -15.84 12.57
CA ALA A 24 -3.01 -15.26 12.98
C ALA A 24 -3.24 -13.95 13.75
N ARG A 25 -2.25 -13.56 14.54
CA ARG A 25 -2.14 -12.22 15.11
C ARG A 25 -0.82 -11.60 14.68
N TYR A 26 -0.68 -10.29 14.83
CA TYR A 26 0.59 -9.61 14.63
C TYR A 26 0.87 -8.66 15.80
N ALA A 27 2.15 -8.46 16.10
CA ALA A 27 2.60 -7.49 17.10
C ALA A 27 2.74 -6.11 16.45
N GLU A 28 2.13 -5.07 17.02
CA GLU A 28 2.29 -3.69 16.56
C GLU A 28 3.60 -3.06 17.01
N GLU A 29 4.16 -3.57 18.11
CA GLU A 29 5.42 -3.10 18.68
C GLU A 29 6.43 -4.25 18.74
N GLY A 30 7.72 -3.91 18.62
CA GLY A 30 8.80 -4.88 18.80
C GLY A 30 8.88 -5.40 20.24
N PHE A 31 9.32 -6.63 20.42
CA PHE A 31 9.47 -7.27 21.73
C PHE A 31 10.67 -8.23 21.74
N THR A 32 11.07 -8.63 22.95
CA THR A 32 12.15 -9.60 23.16
C THR A 32 11.65 -10.82 23.92
N LEU A 33 11.96 -12.00 23.40
CA LEU A 33 11.62 -13.27 24.03
C LEU A 33 12.81 -14.22 23.98
N ASN A 34 13.21 -14.76 25.14
CA ASN A 34 14.33 -15.71 25.26
C ASN A 34 15.64 -15.20 24.61
N GLY A 35 15.91 -13.90 24.74
CA GLY A 35 17.09 -13.24 24.15
C GLY A 35 16.98 -12.94 22.65
N ASN A 36 15.90 -13.33 21.97
CA ASN A 36 15.65 -13.01 20.56
C ASN A 36 14.78 -11.77 20.43
N LYS A 37 15.19 -10.84 19.55
CA LYS A 37 14.42 -9.65 19.19
C LYS A 37 13.45 -9.96 18.04
N TYR A 38 12.23 -9.46 18.19
CA TYR A 38 11.15 -9.51 17.22
C TYR A 38 10.70 -8.07 16.94
N GLU A 39 10.61 -7.73 15.66
CA GLU A 39 10.19 -6.38 15.23
C GLU A 39 8.66 -6.29 15.10
N ALA A 40 8.14 -5.09 14.93
CA ALA A 40 6.74 -4.86 14.59
C ALA A 40 6.34 -5.61 13.30
N GLY A 41 5.12 -6.11 13.25
CA GLY A 41 4.62 -7.01 12.22
C GLY A 41 4.89 -8.50 12.47
N THR A 42 5.70 -8.87 13.47
CA THR A 42 5.94 -10.29 13.82
C THR A 42 4.62 -11.03 14.01
N LEU A 43 4.48 -12.14 13.29
CA LEU A 43 3.29 -12.98 13.34
C LEU A 43 3.28 -13.83 14.61
N VAL A 44 2.15 -13.83 15.29
CA VAL A 44 1.88 -14.59 16.52
C VAL A 44 0.76 -15.59 16.20
N ILE A 45 1.12 -16.87 16.09
CA ILE A 45 0.22 -17.95 15.72
C ILE A 45 0.06 -18.90 16.91
N THR A 46 -1.06 -18.81 17.62
CA THR A 46 -1.31 -19.57 18.85
C THR A 46 -2.42 -20.59 18.67
N ARG A 47 -2.41 -21.66 19.48
CA ARG A 47 -3.57 -22.56 19.60
C ARG A 47 -4.83 -21.85 20.06
N ASN A 48 -4.66 -20.87 20.96
CA ASN A 48 -5.74 -20.01 21.41
C ASN A 48 -6.26 -19.16 20.24
N GLY A 49 -7.54 -19.28 19.91
CA GLY A 49 -8.16 -18.74 18.69
C GLY A 49 -8.08 -19.66 17.47
N ASN A 50 -7.50 -20.86 17.60
CA ASN A 50 -7.40 -21.89 16.55
C ASN A 50 -7.88 -23.27 17.05
N GLU A 51 -8.69 -23.31 18.10
CA GLU A 51 -9.15 -24.53 18.78
C GLU A 51 -9.91 -25.46 17.82
N LYS A 52 -10.60 -24.89 16.83
CA LYS A 52 -11.31 -25.62 15.77
C LYS A 52 -10.42 -26.58 14.97
N LEU A 53 -9.10 -26.36 14.96
CA LEU A 53 -8.13 -27.20 14.24
C LEU A 53 -7.61 -28.37 15.09
N GLY A 54 -7.90 -28.41 16.39
CA GLY A 54 -7.52 -29.50 17.28
C GLY A 54 -6.05 -29.92 17.15
N ASP A 55 -5.84 -31.23 16.99
CA ASP A 55 -4.51 -31.85 16.88
C ASP A 55 -3.81 -31.53 15.54
N ASP A 56 -4.55 -31.12 14.51
CA ASP A 56 -3.98 -30.76 13.20
C ASP A 56 -3.29 -29.40 13.20
N PHE A 57 -3.52 -28.55 14.22
CA PHE A 57 -2.97 -27.20 14.28
C PHE A 57 -1.45 -27.15 14.04
N ASP A 58 -0.67 -27.91 14.81
CA ASP A 58 0.80 -27.85 14.66
C ASP A 58 1.26 -28.40 13.33
N LYS A 59 0.59 -29.45 12.85
CA LYS A 59 0.89 -30.09 11.57
C LYS A 59 0.69 -29.07 10.45
N ILE A 60 -0.45 -28.39 10.41
CA ILE A 60 -0.76 -27.36 9.40
C ILE A 60 0.27 -26.23 9.46
N VAL A 61 0.52 -25.68 10.66
CA VAL A 61 1.39 -24.50 10.84
C VAL A 61 2.84 -24.82 10.46
N LYS A 62 3.38 -25.97 10.89
CA LYS A 62 4.76 -26.39 10.61
C LYS A 62 4.93 -26.85 9.16
N GLN A 63 4.05 -27.70 8.65
CA GLN A 63 4.16 -28.19 7.28
C GLN A 63 4.09 -27.03 6.27
N THR A 64 3.22 -26.04 6.50
CA THR A 64 3.15 -24.86 5.64
C THR A 64 4.43 -24.02 5.71
N ALA A 65 5.09 -23.97 6.88
CA ALA A 65 6.35 -23.29 7.03
C ALA A 65 7.48 -24.04 6.31
N ASP A 66 7.54 -25.37 6.44
CA ASP A 66 8.52 -26.22 5.78
C ASP A 66 8.37 -26.14 4.24
N GLU A 67 7.14 -26.18 3.72
CA GLU A 67 6.82 -26.04 2.28
C GLU A 67 7.33 -24.72 1.69
N LEU A 68 7.35 -23.65 2.50
CA LEU A 68 7.77 -22.30 2.10
C LEU A 68 9.16 -21.90 2.65
N GLY A 69 9.89 -22.86 3.21
CA GLY A 69 11.22 -22.63 3.78
C GLY A 69 11.24 -21.54 4.86
N ARG A 70 10.22 -21.47 5.71
CA ARG A 70 10.07 -20.50 6.80
C ARG A 70 10.51 -21.08 8.13
N PHE A 71 11.19 -20.25 8.92
CA PHE A 71 11.58 -20.60 10.27
C PHE A 71 10.53 -20.14 11.28
N LEU A 72 10.07 -21.06 12.13
CA LEU A 72 9.14 -20.76 13.23
C LEU A 72 9.85 -20.88 14.57
N THR A 73 9.65 -19.89 15.43
CA THR A 73 10.04 -20.01 16.84
C THR A 73 8.89 -20.60 17.64
N PRO A 74 9.04 -21.79 18.26
CA PRO A 74 8.05 -22.30 19.20
C PRO A 74 8.08 -21.46 20.48
N VAL A 75 6.91 -21.18 21.04
CA VAL A 75 6.74 -20.42 22.28
C VAL A 75 5.82 -21.20 23.20
N ALA A 76 6.26 -21.45 24.43
CA ALA A 76 5.53 -22.24 25.41
C ALA A 76 4.46 -21.43 26.16
N THR A 77 4.68 -20.13 26.33
CA THR A 77 3.77 -19.22 27.04
C THR A 77 3.48 -17.98 26.18
N GLY A 78 2.42 -17.26 26.56
CA GLY A 78 2.10 -15.96 25.98
C GLY A 78 2.83 -14.77 26.63
N PHE A 79 3.68 -15.05 27.63
CA PHE A 79 4.44 -14.05 28.37
C PHE A 79 5.75 -13.74 27.66
N VAL A 80 6.04 -12.46 27.44
CA VAL A 80 7.31 -12.01 26.84
C VAL A 80 8.32 -11.59 27.89
N SER A 81 9.61 -11.68 27.56
CA SER A 81 10.68 -11.32 28.50
C SER A 81 10.82 -9.80 28.68
N SER A 82 10.49 -9.03 27.64
CA SER A 82 10.40 -7.57 27.65
C SER A 82 9.55 -7.09 26.46
N GLY A 83 8.72 -6.08 26.66
CA GLY A 83 7.70 -5.62 25.71
C GLY A 83 6.28 -5.97 26.17
N LYS A 84 5.37 -6.12 25.22
CA LYS A 84 3.96 -6.41 25.50
C LYS A 84 3.65 -7.90 25.27
N ASP A 85 2.89 -8.50 26.18
CA ASP A 85 2.49 -9.92 26.12
C ASP A 85 1.54 -10.21 24.95
N PHE A 86 1.42 -11.49 24.55
CA PHE A 86 0.58 -11.89 23.41
C PHE A 86 -0.92 -11.69 23.62
N GLY A 87 -1.35 -11.45 24.86
CA GLY A 87 -2.74 -11.10 25.22
C GLY A 87 -3.00 -9.60 25.38
N SER A 88 -1.99 -8.76 25.13
CA SER A 88 -2.13 -7.31 25.22
C SER A 88 -2.83 -6.72 24.00
N SER A 89 -3.34 -5.49 24.14
CA SER A 89 -3.99 -4.76 23.03
C SER A 89 -3.07 -4.45 21.85
N SER A 90 -1.74 -4.55 22.02
CA SER A 90 -0.75 -4.34 20.95
C SER A 90 -0.49 -5.59 20.11
N VAL A 91 -1.21 -6.69 20.38
CA VAL A 91 -1.23 -7.89 19.53
C VAL A 91 -2.62 -8.01 18.92
N ARG A 92 -2.72 -7.66 17.63
CA ARG A 92 -4.00 -7.58 16.92
C ARG A 92 -4.34 -8.86 16.20
N PHE A 93 -5.63 -9.16 16.14
CA PHE A 93 -6.13 -10.23 15.29
C PHE A 93 -6.02 -9.85 13.83
N LEU A 94 -5.63 -10.82 13.01
CA LEU A 94 -5.62 -10.67 11.57
C LEU A 94 -6.79 -11.45 11.00
N THR A 95 -7.75 -10.72 10.45
CA THR A 95 -8.87 -11.30 9.72
C THR A 95 -8.44 -11.51 8.28
N ALA A 96 -8.73 -12.68 7.71
CA ALA A 96 -8.42 -12.97 6.30
C ALA A 96 -9.26 -12.04 5.40
N PRO A 97 -8.64 -11.06 4.71
CA PRO A 97 -9.41 -10.05 4.00
C PRO A 97 -10.02 -10.63 2.73
N LYS A 98 -11.28 -10.32 2.46
CA LYS A 98 -11.90 -10.48 1.14
C LYS A 98 -11.52 -9.29 0.28
N VAL A 99 -10.77 -9.55 -0.79
CA VAL A 99 -10.17 -8.51 -1.63
C VAL A 99 -10.93 -8.39 -2.96
N GLY A 100 -11.38 -7.19 -3.27
CA GLY A 100 -11.87 -6.79 -4.59
C GLY A 100 -10.81 -6.00 -5.35
N LEU A 101 -10.67 -6.28 -6.65
CA LEU A 101 -9.85 -5.50 -7.58
C LEU A 101 -10.73 -4.97 -8.69
N ILE A 102 -10.82 -3.64 -8.80
CA ILE A 102 -11.51 -2.99 -9.91
C ILE A 102 -10.73 -3.21 -11.20
N ALA A 103 -11.39 -3.73 -12.23
CA ALA A 103 -10.81 -4.09 -13.52
C ALA A 103 -11.77 -3.78 -14.68
N GLY A 104 -11.36 -4.04 -15.91
CA GLY A 104 -12.18 -3.82 -17.10
C GLY A 104 -11.97 -2.44 -17.75
N ASP A 105 -12.89 -2.07 -18.63
CA ASP A 105 -12.74 -0.89 -19.48
C ASP A 105 -12.59 0.40 -18.66
N GLY A 106 -11.64 1.25 -19.06
CA GLY A 106 -11.28 2.47 -18.33
C GLY A 106 -10.22 2.28 -17.23
N THR A 107 -9.85 1.03 -16.89
CA THR A 107 -8.68 0.75 -16.03
C THR A 107 -7.42 0.47 -16.86
N SER A 108 -6.24 0.69 -16.27
CA SER A 108 -4.96 0.34 -16.89
C SER A 108 -4.76 -1.18 -16.82
N SER A 109 -4.83 -1.84 -17.99
CA SER A 109 -4.63 -3.29 -18.11
C SER A 109 -3.27 -3.75 -17.54
N ASN A 110 -2.21 -2.94 -17.70
CA ASN A 110 -0.91 -3.21 -17.12
C ASN A 110 -0.95 -3.19 -15.58
N MET A 111 -1.62 -2.21 -14.99
CA MET A 111 -1.72 -2.12 -13.53
C MET A 111 -2.56 -3.27 -12.96
N VAL A 112 -3.71 -3.55 -13.57
CA VAL A 112 -4.56 -4.70 -13.20
C VAL A 112 -3.75 -5.99 -13.29
N GLY A 113 -2.99 -6.17 -14.37
CA GLY A 113 -2.12 -7.33 -14.56
C GLY A 113 -1.04 -7.46 -13.50
N HIS A 114 -0.39 -6.38 -13.08
CA HIS A 114 0.60 -6.42 -11.99
C HIS A 114 -0.03 -6.90 -10.67
N ILE A 115 -1.19 -6.37 -10.32
CA ILE A 115 -1.90 -6.69 -9.07
C ILE A 115 -2.43 -8.12 -9.13
N TRP A 116 -3.09 -8.50 -10.22
CA TRP A 116 -3.64 -9.83 -10.37
C TRP A 116 -2.55 -10.90 -10.35
N HIS A 117 -1.44 -10.68 -11.07
CA HIS A 117 -0.27 -11.57 -11.01
C HIS A 117 0.31 -11.67 -9.60
N TYR A 118 0.35 -10.59 -8.83
CA TYR A 118 0.81 -10.62 -7.44
C TYR A 118 -0.05 -11.56 -6.59
N PHE A 119 -1.38 -11.42 -6.66
CA PHE A 119 -2.30 -12.28 -5.91
C PHE A 119 -2.25 -13.73 -6.38
N ASP A 120 -2.31 -13.96 -7.69
CA ASP A 120 -2.44 -15.30 -8.27
C ASP A 120 -1.13 -16.10 -8.21
N GLN A 121 -0.01 -15.48 -8.60
CA GLN A 121 1.26 -16.19 -8.81
C GLN A 121 2.26 -16.01 -7.68
N GLN A 122 2.22 -14.90 -6.94
CA GLN A 122 3.26 -14.62 -5.94
C GLN A 122 2.82 -15.03 -4.53
N ILE A 123 1.66 -14.54 -4.08
CA ILE A 123 1.16 -14.85 -2.73
C ILE A 123 0.07 -15.92 -2.72
N GLU A 124 -0.42 -16.31 -3.90
CA GLU A 124 -1.47 -17.30 -4.12
C GLU A 124 -2.73 -17.04 -3.26
N TYR A 125 -3.16 -15.79 -3.15
CA TYR A 125 -4.31 -15.39 -2.32
C TYR A 125 -5.47 -14.93 -3.23
N PRO A 126 -6.73 -15.31 -2.92
CA PRO A 126 -7.86 -14.97 -3.78
C PRO A 126 -8.07 -13.46 -3.89
N VAL A 127 -8.34 -13.01 -5.11
CA VAL A 127 -8.81 -11.65 -5.42
C VAL A 127 -9.96 -11.74 -6.41
N ASN A 128 -11.03 -11.00 -6.13
CA ASN A 128 -12.19 -10.93 -7.02
C ASN A 128 -12.02 -9.77 -7.99
N LEU A 129 -11.92 -10.05 -9.29
CA LEU A 129 -11.94 -9.00 -10.31
C LEU A 129 -13.38 -8.51 -10.49
N ILE A 130 -13.60 -7.23 -10.23
CA ILE A 130 -14.89 -6.57 -10.37
C ILE A 130 -14.80 -5.68 -11.60
N ASN A 131 -15.69 -5.89 -12.56
CA ASN A 131 -15.75 -5.00 -13.72
C ASN A 131 -16.15 -3.60 -13.25
N ARG A 132 -15.43 -2.58 -13.73
CA ARG A 132 -15.63 -1.17 -13.40
C ARG A 132 -17.08 -0.74 -13.63
N ASP A 133 -17.71 -1.25 -14.67
CA ASP A 133 -19.09 -0.90 -15.02
C ASP A 133 -20.13 -1.56 -14.10
N ASP A 134 -19.74 -2.59 -13.34
CA ASP A 134 -20.60 -3.29 -12.37
C ASP A 134 -20.52 -2.69 -10.95
N ILE A 135 -19.59 -1.78 -10.69
CA ILE A 135 -19.33 -1.20 -9.35
C ILE A 135 -20.58 -0.60 -8.70
N GLY A 136 -21.48 -0.01 -9.49
CA GLY A 136 -22.72 0.58 -8.96
C GLY A 136 -23.73 -0.45 -8.44
N TYR A 137 -23.51 -1.73 -8.70
CA TYR A 137 -24.45 -2.82 -8.41
C TYR A 137 -23.91 -3.87 -7.43
N ILE A 138 -22.63 -3.76 -7.02
CA ILE A 138 -22.05 -4.70 -6.06
C ILE A 138 -22.52 -4.39 -4.63
N ASP A 139 -22.58 -5.43 -3.79
CA ASP A 139 -22.63 -5.23 -2.35
C ASP A 139 -21.21 -5.00 -1.82
N TRP A 140 -20.91 -3.75 -1.47
CA TRP A 140 -19.61 -3.36 -0.92
C TRP A 140 -19.28 -4.09 0.39
N HIS A 141 -20.27 -4.54 1.17
CA HIS A 141 -20.05 -5.23 2.44
C HIS A 141 -19.50 -6.66 2.27
N GLU A 142 -19.50 -7.21 1.06
CA GLU A 142 -18.82 -8.48 0.78
C GLU A 142 -17.29 -8.35 0.79
N TYR A 143 -16.75 -7.14 0.74
CA TYR A 143 -15.32 -6.87 0.60
C TYR A 143 -14.78 -6.06 1.78
N ASP A 144 -13.65 -6.50 2.32
CA ASP A 144 -12.91 -5.80 3.37
C ASP A 144 -11.93 -4.78 2.75
N VAL A 145 -11.37 -5.14 1.59
CA VAL A 145 -10.37 -4.35 0.87
C VAL A 145 -10.80 -4.19 -0.58
N MET A 146 -10.80 -2.94 -1.07
CA MET A 146 -11.03 -2.62 -2.48
C MET A 146 -9.77 -1.98 -3.06
N ILE A 147 -9.26 -2.55 -4.15
CA ILE A 147 -8.09 -2.04 -4.86
C ILE A 147 -8.55 -1.29 -6.10
N MET A 148 -8.14 -0.04 -6.19
CA MET A 148 -8.43 0.89 -7.26
C MET A 148 -7.13 1.18 -8.05
N PRO A 149 -6.88 0.46 -9.16
CA PRO A 149 -5.68 0.65 -9.97
C PRO A 149 -5.72 1.95 -10.77
N SER A 150 -4.60 2.34 -11.37
CA SER A 150 -4.55 3.45 -12.34
C SER A 150 -5.66 3.32 -13.40
N GLY A 151 -6.43 4.38 -13.63
CA GLY A 151 -7.59 4.36 -14.51
C GLY A 151 -8.37 5.68 -14.52
N SER A 152 -9.40 5.74 -15.36
CA SER A 152 -10.35 6.85 -15.40
C SER A 152 -11.63 6.47 -14.69
N TYR A 153 -11.97 7.23 -13.65
CA TYR A 153 -13.04 6.89 -12.71
C TYR A 153 -14.16 7.93 -12.64
N GLY A 154 -14.02 9.03 -13.38
CA GLY A 154 -14.98 10.13 -13.38
C GLY A 154 -16.41 9.73 -13.73
N SER A 155 -16.58 8.83 -14.71
CA SER A 155 -17.89 8.33 -15.12
C SER A 155 -18.41 7.18 -14.25
N THR A 156 -17.52 6.43 -13.61
CA THR A 156 -17.86 5.30 -12.73
C THR A 156 -18.38 5.78 -11.39
N PHE A 157 -17.68 6.74 -10.79
CA PHE A 157 -18.02 7.31 -9.50
C PHE A 157 -18.54 8.73 -9.73
N SER A 158 -19.81 8.80 -10.17
CA SER A 158 -20.62 10.01 -10.04
C SER A 158 -20.70 10.44 -8.57
N GLU A 159 -21.35 11.58 -8.27
CA GLU A 159 -21.48 12.03 -6.87
C GLU A 159 -22.12 10.97 -5.96
N SER A 160 -23.12 10.22 -6.45
CA SER A 160 -23.75 9.14 -5.68
C SER A 160 -22.78 7.99 -5.42
N GLY A 161 -22.13 7.46 -6.47
CA GLY A 161 -21.18 6.34 -6.30
C GLY A 161 -19.97 6.71 -5.44
N LEU A 162 -19.53 7.97 -5.48
CA LEU A 162 -18.47 8.46 -4.60
C LEU A 162 -18.92 8.51 -3.14
N ASN A 163 -20.20 8.83 -2.87
CA ASN A 163 -20.74 8.80 -1.51
C ASN A 163 -20.87 7.35 -1.01
N ASP A 164 -21.36 6.42 -1.84
CA ASP A 164 -21.42 5.00 -1.49
C ASP A 164 -20.03 4.45 -1.13
N LEU A 165 -19.01 4.78 -1.93
CA LEU A 165 -17.62 4.44 -1.65
C LEU A 165 -17.16 5.02 -0.30
N LYS A 166 -17.41 6.31 -0.04
CA LYS A 166 -17.05 6.94 1.24
C LYS A 166 -17.76 6.29 2.42
N ASP A 167 -19.01 5.90 2.27
CA ASP A 167 -19.81 5.30 3.35
C ASP A 167 -19.37 3.87 3.66
N TRP A 168 -19.00 3.09 2.64
CA TRP A 168 -18.33 1.80 2.83
C TRP A 168 -16.98 1.96 3.56
N ILE A 169 -16.15 2.92 3.15
CA ILE A 169 -14.87 3.19 3.84
C ILE A 169 -15.15 3.59 5.30
N ARG A 170 -16.08 4.50 5.56
CA ARG A 170 -16.44 4.92 6.93
C ARG A 170 -16.90 3.76 7.81
N SER A 171 -17.51 2.75 7.21
CA SER A 171 -18.02 1.56 7.89
C SER A 171 -16.95 0.50 8.20
N GLY A 172 -15.70 0.70 7.77
CA GLY A 172 -14.58 -0.20 8.04
C GLY A 172 -13.82 -0.67 6.80
N GLY A 173 -14.32 -0.36 5.59
CA GLY A 173 -13.66 -0.71 4.35
C GLY A 173 -12.29 -0.06 4.17
N THR A 174 -11.37 -0.76 3.52
CA THR A 174 -10.05 -0.23 3.17
C THR A 174 -9.92 -0.06 1.65
N LEU A 175 -9.85 1.20 1.21
CA LEU A 175 -9.57 1.54 -0.19
C LEU A 175 -8.06 1.65 -0.42
N ILE A 176 -7.52 0.93 -1.40
CA ILE A 176 -6.12 1.05 -1.84
C ILE A 176 -6.08 1.68 -3.25
N ALA A 177 -5.67 2.93 -3.36
CA ALA A 177 -5.56 3.65 -4.62
C ALA A 177 -4.12 3.68 -5.13
N ILE A 178 -3.90 3.26 -6.38
CA ILE A 178 -2.55 3.09 -6.95
C ILE A 178 -2.34 3.96 -8.19
N GLU A 179 -1.17 4.61 -8.27
CA GLU A 179 -0.76 5.50 -9.37
C GLU A 179 -1.87 6.51 -9.74
N GLY A 180 -2.41 6.44 -10.96
CA GLY A 180 -3.37 7.39 -11.51
C GLY A 180 -4.70 7.45 -10.78
N ALA A 181 -5.08 6.41 -10.03
CA ALA A 181 -6.29 6.43 -9.19
C ALA A 181 -6.26 7.56 -8.16
N ASN A 182 -5.06 7.85 -7.63
CA ASN A 182 -4.84 8.95 -6.69
C ASN A 182 -5.19 10.31 -7.32
N GLY A 183 -5.00 10.46 -8.63
CA GLY A 183 -5.36 11.68 -9.35
C GLY A 183 -6.87 11.90 -9.42
N PHE A 184 -7.67 10.83 -9.39
CA PHE A 184 -9.12 10.94 -9.27
C PHE A 184 -9.55 11.36 -7.86
N LEU A 185 -8.91 10.84 -6.81
CA LEU A 185 -9.25 11.15 -5.42
C LEU A 185 -8.76 12.54 -4.97
N ALA A 186 -7.66 13.02 -5.53
CA ALA A 186 -7.05 14.27 -5.10
C ALA A 186 -7.99 15.48 -5.28
N GLY A 187 -8.12 16.28 -4.23
CA GLY A 187 -8.98 17.47 -4.19
C GLY A 187 -10.48 17.18 -4.13
N LYS A 188 -10.92 15.91 -4.02
CA LYS A 188 -12.32 15.58 -3.79
C LYS A 188 -12.68 15.69 -2.31
N ASP A 189 -13.91 16.14 -2.04
CA ASP A 189 -14.44 16.21 -0.69
C ASP A 189 -14.37 14.84 0.03
N GLY A 190 -13.86 14.87 1.26
CA GLY A 190 -13.59 13.69 2.08
C GLY A 190 -12.22 13.05 1.86
N PHE A 191 -11.48 13.37 0.80
CA PHE A 191 -10.13 12.84 0.56
C PHE A 191 -9.07 13.92 0.82
N ASN A 192 -8.08 13.62 1.65
CA ASN A 192 -7.09 14.58 2.12
C ASN A 192 -5.90 14.74 1.17
N LEU A 193 -5.91 14.03 0.04
CA LEU A 193 -4.83 14.07 -0.94
C LEU A 193 -4.93 15.33 -1.80
N LYS A 194 -3.82 16.06 -1.95
CA LYS A 194 -3.72 17.25 -2.79
C LYS A 194 -2.61 17.09 -3.81
N ARG A 195 -2.91 17.44 -5.06
CA ARG A 195 -1.89 17.46 -6.10
C ARG A 195 -0.99 18.66 -5.87
N ARG A 196 0.32 18.44 -5.92
CA ARG A 196 1.29 19.52 -5.83
C ARG A 196 1.23 20.33 -7.12
N SER A 197 0.98 21.62 -7.00
CA SER A 197 1.12 22.58 -8.09
C SER A 197 2.60 22.74 -8.45
N SER A 198 2.86 23.02 -9.73
CA SER A 198 4.15 23.62 -10.08
C SER A 198 4.08 25.10 -9.79
N ASP A 199 5.19 25.74 -9.41
CA ASP A 199 5.26 27.21 -9.27
C ASP A 199 4.69 27.91 -10.52
N SER A 200 4.88 27.30 -11.70
CA SER A 200 4.35 27.79 -12.98
C SER A 200 2.83 27.69 -13.18
N ASP A 201 2.08 27.01 -12.31
CA ASP A 201 0.61 26.93 -12.40
C ASP A 201 -0.10 27.99 -11.54
N GLU A 202 0.53 28.42 -10.45
CA GLU A 202 -0.01 29.45 -9.55
C GLU A 202 0.28 30.87 -10.07
N ASP A 203 1.39 31.05 -10.80
CA ASP A 203 1.83 32.34 -11.36
C ASP A 203 1.16 32.71 -12.70
N LYS A 204 0.23 31.90 -13.23
CA LYS A 204 -0.41 32.13 -14.55
C LYS A 204 -1.32 33.36 -14.64
N LYS A 205 -1.62 34.03 -13.54
CA LYS A 205 -2.46 35.24 -13.56
C LYS A 205 -1.72 36.48 -14.08
N ASP A 206 -0.37 36.47 -14.10
CA ASP A 206 0.48 37.59 -14.54
C ASP A 206 1.59 37.15 -15.52
N GLU A 207 1.38 36.09 -16.33
CA GLU A 207 2.36 35.67 -17.36
C GLU A 207 2.53 36.76 -18.43
N ASP A 208 3.76 37.27 -18.61
CA ASP A 208 4.14 38.15 -19.71
C ASP A 208 3.73 37.49 -21.05
N PRO A 209 2.94 38.15 -21.91
CA PRO A 209 2.57 37.63 -23.23
C PRO A 209 3.75 37.12 -24.07
N ASN A 210 4.96 37.65 -23.86
CA ASN A 210 6.18 37.21 -24.54
C ASN A 210 6.65 35.82 -24.11
N GLU A 211 6.31 35.32 -22.92
CA GLU A 211 6.62 33.94 -22.49
C GLU A 211 5.86 32.88 -23.31
N LYS A 212 4.80 33.29 -24.00
CA LYS A 212 4.06 32.45 -24.96
C LYS A 212 4.81 32.32 -26.30
N LEU A 213 5.76 33.21 -26.61
CA LEU A 213 6.56 33.19 -27.84
C LEU A 213 7.73 32.19 -27.74
N LYS A 214 7.40 30.92 -27.53
CA LYS A 214 8.40 29.84 -27.40
C LYS A 214 9.01 29.50 -28.76
N LYS A 215 10.33 29.31 -28.81
CA LYS A 215 11.03 28.87 -30.02
C LYS A 215 10.87 27.37 -30.22
N TYR A 216 10.49 26.96 -31.44
CA TYR A 216 10.36 25.54 -31.77
C TYR A 216 11.68 24.76 -31.58
N GLY A 217 12.84 25.38 -31.86
CA GLY A 217 14.15 24.76 -31.65
C GLY A 217 14.45 24.36 -30.20
N ASP A 218 13.78 24.99 -29.22
CA ASP A 218 13.96 24.72 -27.80
C ASP A 218 12.94 23.72 -27.24
N SER A 219 11.98 23.26 -28.08
CA SER A 219 10.87 22.39 -27.67
C SER A 219 11.32 21.10 -26.98
N ASN A 220 12.34 20.43 -27.53
CA ASN A 220 12.89 19.19 -26.95
C ASN A 220 13.46 19.43 -25.54
N ARG A 221 14.18 20.54 -25.34
CA ARG A 221 14.76 20.89 -24.04
C ARG A 221 13.66 21.23 -23.03
N ALA A 222 12.66 22.00 -23.45
CA ALA A 222 11.51 22.35 -22.62
C ALA A 222 10.65 21.13 -22.25
N PHE A 223 10.52 20.16 -23.14
CA PHE A 223 9.88 18.89 -22.82
C PHE A 223 10.71 18.08 -21.82
N ALA A 224 12.02 17.96 -22.07
CA ALA A 224 12.93 17.23 -21.21
C ALA A 224 13.00 17.79 -19.77
N SER A 225 12.86 19.11 -19.57
CA SER A 225 12.85 19.72 -18.23
C SER A 225 11.65 19.29 -17.38
N ARG A 226 10.56 18.88 -18.01
CA ARG A 226 9.30 18.47 -17.35
C ARG A 226 9.12 16.96 -17.30
N LEU A 227 10.00 16.21 -17.94
CA LEU A 227 9.90 14.76 -18.06
C LEU A 227 10.60 14.06 -16.89
N ASN A 228 9.93 13.06 -16.34
CA ASN A 228 10.55 11.98 -15.59
C ASN A 228 10.20 10.66 -16.30
N ALA A 229 11.18 10.07 -16.99
CA ALA A 229 11.00 8.82 -17.74
C ALA A 229 10.99 7.58 -16.83
N GLY A 230 11.28 7.75 -15.54
CA GLY A 230 11.53 6.69 -14.59
C GLY A 230 12.83 6.96 -13.85
N SER A 231 12.74 7.20 -12.55
CA SER A 231 13.89 7.51 -11.70
C SER A 231 13.70 6.96 -10.30
N ILE A 232 14.82 6.70 -9.64
CA ILE A 232 14.87 6.13 -8.29
C ILE A 232 14.96 7.28 -7.30
N PHE A 233 14.05 7.25 -6.32
CA PHE A 233 14.04 8.17 -5.19
C PHE A 233 14.17 7.37 -3.90
N GLU A 234 14.93 7.90 -2.95
CA GLU A 234 14.97 7.39 -1.59
C GLU A 234 13.86 8.06 -0.78
N LEU A 235 12.98 7.24 -0.21
CA LEU A 235 11.91 7.67 0.67
C LEU A 235 12.36 7.53 2.12
N SER A 236 11.98 8.51 2.93
CA SER A 236 11.91 8.35 4.38
C SER A 236 10.67 7.50 4.69
N MET A 237 10.83 6.46 5.49
CA MET A 237 9.77 5.55 5.90
C MET A 237 9.47 5.67 7.40
N ASP A 238 8.18 5.71 7.75
CA ASP A 238 7.72 5.53 9.13
C ASP A 238 7.40 4.04 9.36
N ASN A 239 8.42 3.28 9.75
CA ASN A 239 8.30 1.84 9.99
C ASN A 239 7.56 1.48 11.29
N THR A 240 7.07 2.47 12.05
CA THR A 240 6.16 2.24 13.19
C THR A 240 4.71 2.10 12.74
N HIS A 241 4.38 2.54 11.53
CA HIS A 241 3.04 2.41 10.96
C HIS A 241 2.86 1.01 10.30
N PRO A 242 1.70 0.32 10.45
CA PRO A 242 1.49 -1.03 9.93
C PRO A 242 1.78 -1.21 8.43
N LEU A 243 1.52 -0.17 7.64
CA LEU A 243 1.87 -0.14 6.22
C LEU A 243 3.36 -0.43 5.96
N ALA A 244 4.27 -0.02 6.84
CA ALA A 244 5.72 -0.16 6.68
C ALA A 244 6.35 -1.18 7.65
N PHE A 245 5.57 -2.08 8.26
CA PHE A 245 6.15 -3.20 9.00
C PHE A 245 7.07 -4.05 8.12
N GLY A 246 8.21 -4.46 8.68
CA GLY A 246 9.25 -5.20 7.97
C GLY A 246 10.20 -4.33 7.12
N TYR A 247 10.07 -3.00 7.17
CA TYR A 247 10.98 -2.06 6.54
C TYR A 247 11.88 -1.33 7.54
N ASP A 248 13.03 -0.89 7.05
CA ASP A 248 13.87 0.09 7.72
C ASP A 248 13.30 1.51 7.57
N ASP A 249 14.05 2.52 8.00
CA ASP A 249 13.70 3.95 7.88
C ASP A 249 13.80 4.51 6.46
N THR A 250 14.23 3.68 5.50
CA THR A 250 14.43 4.07 4.10
C THR A 250 13.85 3.05 3.11
N TYR A 251 13.34 3.56 1.98
CA TYR A 251 12.85 2.74 0.88
C TYR A 251 13.20 3.36 -0.47
N MET A 252 13.76 2.57 -1.38
CA MET A 252 14.00 3.00 -2.76
C MET A 252 12.74 2.79 -3.60
N THR A 253 12.10 3.88 -3.99
CA THR A 253 10.92 3.89 -4.86
C THR A 253 11.30 4.15 -6.31
N LEU A 254 10.50 3.63 -7.22
CA LEU A 254 10.55 3.97 -8.64
C LEU A 254 9.44 4.97 -8.94
N LYS A 255 9.81 6.24 -9.17
CA LYS A 255 8.87 7.28 -9.59
C LYS A 255 8.71 7.24 -11.10
N LEU A 256 7.50 6.94 -11.54
CA LEU A 256 7.12 6.87 -12.96
C LEU A 256 6.25 8.08 -13.29
N GLY A 257 6.84 9.06 -13.97
CA GLY A 257 6.17 10.31 -14.31
C GLY A 257 6.48 11.47 -13.34
N SER A 258 5.90 12.63 -13.65
CA SER A 258 6.29 13.92 -13.05
C SER A 258 5.22 14.52 -12.14
N THR A 259 4.19 13.76 -11.75
CA THR A 259 3.14 14.27 -10.86
C THR A 259 3.55 14.07 -9.41
N GLY A 260 3.55 15.16 -8.63
CA GLY A 260 3.76 15.15 -7.20
C GLY A 260 2.46 15.36 -6.43
N TYR A 261 2.42 14.87 -5.20
CA TYR A 261 1.35 15.13 -4.24
C TYR A 261 1.96 15.70 -2.97
N GLU A 262 1.23 16.61 -2.33
CA GLU A 262 1.61 17.17 -1.05
C GLU A 262 1.58 16.08 0.03
N TYR A 263 2.29 16.33 1.13
CA TYR A 263 2.06 15.55 2.34
C TYR A 263 0.61 15.72 2.81
N LEU A 264 0.07 14.68 3.41
CA LEU A 264 -1.23 14.73 4.04
C LEU A 264 -1.15 15.65 5.25
N ASP A 265 -2.01 16.68 5.29
CA ASP A 265 -2.24 17.51 6.48
C ASP A 265 -2.91 16.67 7.60
N ASN A 266 -3.76 15.73 7.20
CA ASN A 266 -4.51 14.84 8.07
C ASN A 266 -4.38 13.39 7.59
N GLY A 267 -3.62 12.58 8.33
CA GLY A 267 -3.29 11.20 7.99
C GLY A 267 -1.83 10.90 8.30
N TRP A 268 -1.33 9.78 7.79
CA TRP A 268 0.03 9.32 7.98
C TRP A 268 0.81 9.42 6.68
N ASN A 269 1.94 10.11 6.72
CA ASN A 269 2.88 10.23 5.60
C ASN A 269 3.94 9.12 5.68
N VAL A 270 3.49 7.87 5.52
CA VAL A 270 4.30 6.67 5.81
C VAL A 270 5.55 6.57 4.95
N GLY A 271 5.48 6.95 3.67
CA GLY A 271 6.61 6.99 2.76
C GLY A 271 6.66 8.32 2.02
N ALA A 272 7.73 9.09 2.22
CA ALA A 272 7.85 10.47 1.75
C ALA A 272 9.21 10.74 1.11
N ALA A 273 9.20 11.34 -0.09
CA ALA A 273 10.40 11.82 -0.76
C ALA A 273 10.75 13.21 -0.20
N LYS A 274 11.85 13.32 0.56
CA LYS A 274 12.34 14.60 1.08
C LYS A 274 13.12 15.39 0.02
N SER A 275 13.49 16.62 0.33
CA SER A 275 14.44 17.40 -0.48
C SER A 275 15.71 16.59 -0.77
N GLY A 276 16.17 16.59 -2.02
CA GLY A 276 17.33 15.81 -2.44
C GLY A 276 17.12 14.29 -2.46
N ALA A 277 15.89 13.79 -2.47
CA ALA A 277 15.58 12.35 -2.47
C ALA A 277 15.95 11.62 -3.78
N HIS A 278 16.16 12.34 -4.89
CA HIS A 278 16.56 11.72 -6.15
C HIS A 278 17.92 11.00 -6.02
N ARG A 279 18.01 9.77 -6.53
CA ARG A 279 19.23 8.93 -6.46
C ARG A 279 19.76 8.54 -7.83
N SER A 280 18.88 8.15 -8.76
CA SER A 280 19.29 7.65 -10.08
C SER A 280 18.20 7.81 -11.13
N GLY A 281 18.57 7.70 -12.41
CA GLY A 281 17.69 7.92 -13.56
C GLY A 281 17.53 9.39 -13.94
N PHE A 282 17.00 9.63 -15.14
CA PHE A 282 16.80 10.99 -15.66
C PHE A 282 15.55 11.62 -15.06
N VAL A 283 15.72 12.81 -14.49
CA VAL A 283 14.63 13.69 -14.06
C VAL A 283 14.91 15.10 -14.55
N GLY A 284 13.96 15.67 -15.30
CA GLY A 284 14.03 17.05 -15.74
C GLY A 284 14.07 18.02 -14.56
N THR A 285 14.64 19.21 -14.76
CA THR A 285 14.83 20.20 -13.68
C THR A 285 13.52 20.62 -13.01
N ASP A 286 12.46 20.78 -13.79
CA ASP A 286 11.15 21.22 -13.29
C ASP A 286 10.41 20.05 -12.64
N ALA A 287 10.49 18.86 -13.27
CA ALA A 287 9.96 17.64 -12.69
C ALA A 287 10.61 17.33 -11.33
N LYS A 288 11.93 17.53 -11.20
CA LYS A 288 12.66 17.28 -9.95
C LYS A 288 12.12 18.14 -8.81
N LYS A 289 11.89 19.43 -9.06
CA LYS A 289 11.30 20.36 -8.07
C LYS A 289 9.92 19.91 -7.61
N ILE A 290 9.09 19.40 -8.53
CA ILE A 290 7.74 18.91 -8.22
C ILE A 290 7.79 17.59 -7.44
N LEU A 291 8.76 16.72 -7.72
CA LEU A 291 8.85 15.38 -7.12
C LEU A 291 9.58 15.34 -5.77
N GLU A 292 10.22 16.43 -5.36
CA GLU A 292 10.83 16.56 -4.03
C GLU A 292 9.84 17.11 -2.99
N ASN A 293 9.99 16.69 -1.74
CA ASN A 293 9.04 16.96 -0.65
C ASN A 293 7.62 16.47 -0.99
N THR A 294 7.50 15.27 -1.53
CA THR A 294 6.23 14.68 -1.96
C THR A 294 5.88 13.40 -1.25
N LEU A 295 4.57 13.15 -1.13
CA LEU A 295 4.04 11.89 -0.67
C LEU A 295 4.27 10.80 -1.73
N SER A 296 4.69 9.62 -1.27
CA SER A 296 4.73 8.40 -2.07
C SER A 296 3.74 7.35 -1.55
N PHE A 297 3.69 7.17 -0.23
CA PHE A 297 2.80 6.23 0.45
C PHE A 297 2.14 6.90 1.65
N GLY A 298 0.82 7.00 1.65
CA GLY A 298 0.07 7.64 2.73
C GLY A 298 -1.15 6.86 3.17
N VAL A 299 -1.56 7.05 4.41
CA VAL A 299 -2.79 6.46 4.95
C VAL A 299 -3.66 7.55 5.56
N GLN A 300 -4.89 7.66 5.07
CA GLN A 300 -5.91 8.50 5.67
C GLN A 300 -6.90 7.64 6.46
N ASN A 301 -7.25 8.10 7.65
CA ASN A 301 -8.37 7.57 8.41
C ASN A 301 -9.68 8.19 7.91
N MET A 302 -10.70 7.36 7.70
CA MET A 302 -12.04 7.81 7.33
C MET A 302 -13.07 6.94 8.04
N GLY A 303 -13.69 7.47 9.09
CA GLY A 303 -14.52 6.67 10.00
C GLY A 303 -13.71 5.52 10.61
N SER A 304 -14.27 4.31 10.57
CA SER A 304 -13.60 3.08 11.02
C SER A 304 -12.62 2.51 9.99
N GLY A 305 -12.74 2.88 8.71
CA GLY A 305 -11.89 2.38 7.64
C GLY A 305 -10.76 3.33 7.25
N ARG A 306 -10.14 3.02 6.11
CA ARG A 306 -8.88 3.62 5.67
C ARG A 306 -8.84 3.88 4.17
N VAL A 307 -8.12 4.91 3.77
CA VAL A 307 -7.70 5.13 2.38
C VAL A 307 -6.18 5.07 2.34
N VAL A 308 -5.65 4.12 1.58
CA VAL A 308 -4.21 3.95 1.34
C VAL A 308 -3.88 4.53 -0.03
N TYR A 309 -3.07 5.59 -0.02
CA TYR A 309 -2.57 6.24 -1.22
C TYR A 309 -1.20 5.66 -1.59
N MET A 310 -1.13 4.92 -2.68
CA MET A 310 0.11 4.44 -3.28
C MET A 310 0.38 5.24 -4.54
N ILE A 311 1.03 6.39 -4.38
CA ILE A 311 1.35 7.28 -5.51
C ILE A 311 2.31 6.60 -6.46
N ASP A 312 3.35 5.97 -5.90
CA ASP A 312 4.27 5.13 -6.65
C ASP A 312 3.77 3.68 -6.66
N ASN A 313 4.10 2.93 -7.70
CA ASN A 313 3.65 1.55 -7.86
C ASN A 313 4.59 0.55 -7.17
N PRO A 314 4.18 -0.11 -6.08
CA PRO A 314 5.03 -1.08 -5.40
C PRO A 314 5.20 -2.41 -6.17
N LEU A 315 4.37 -2.66 -7.19
CA LEU A 315 4.32 -3.93 -7.93
C LEU A 315 4.86 -3.82 -9.36
N TYR A 316 5.47 -2.69 -9.72
CA TYR A 316 5.79 -2.35 -11.10
C TYR A 316 6.53 -3.48 -11.84
N ARG A 317 5.89 -4.03 -12.88
CA ARG A 317 6.38 -5.11 -13.76
C ARG A 317 6.91 -6.34 -13.01
N GLY A 318 6.51 -6.54 -11.75
CA GLY A 318 6.91 -7.66 -10.92
C GLY A 318 8.38 -7.70 -10.48
N PHE A 319 9.26 -6.81 -10.98
CA PHE A 319 10.69 -6.83 -10.69
C PHE A 319 11.08 -5.96 -9.49
N TRP A 320 10.25 -4.99 -9.08
CA TRP A 320 10.52 -4.16 -7.91
C TRP A 320 10.20 -4.92 -6.62
N HIS A 321 11.04 -5.91 -6.28
CA HIS A 321 10.78 -6.84 -5.17
C HIS A 321 10.56 -6.14 -3.83
N ASN A 322 11.27 -5.04 -3.59
CA ASN A 322 11.18 -4.31 -2.34
C ASN A 322 9.77 -3.76 -2.07
N GLY A 323 8.94 -3.47 -3.08
CA GLY A 323 7.60 -2.92 -2.85
C GLY A 323 6.54 -3.96 -2.49
N LYS A 324 6.83 -5.25 -2.69
CA LYS A 324 5.83 -6.32 -2.61
C LYS A 324 5.31 -6.57 -1.20
N LEU A 325 6.16 -6.44 -0.18
CA LEU A 325 5.74 -6.55 1.21
C LEU A 325 4.88 -5.35 1.62
N LEU A 326 5.22 -4.14 1.17
CA LEU A 326 4.47 -2.90 1.41
C LEU A 326 3.03 -3.01 0.89
N PHE A 327 2.87 -3.56 -0.31
CA PHE A 327 1.55 -3.82 -0.87
C PHE A 327 0.77 -4.85 -0.03
N GLY A 328 1.45 -5.90 0.43
CA GLY A 328 0.88 -6.88 1.35
C GLY A 328 0.43 -6.25 2.67
N ASN A 329 1.26 -5.42 3.29
CA ASN A 329 0.91 -4.71 4.53
C ASN A 329 -0.37 -3.87 4.37
N ALA A 330 -0.53 -3.20 3.21
CA ALA A 330 -1.75 -2.45 2.93
C ALA A 330 -3.00 -3.32 2.89
N VAL A 331 -2.89 -4.53 2.32
CA VAL A 331 -4.00 -5.49 2.20
C VAL A 331 -4.31 -6.18 3.53
N PHE A 332 -3.28 -6.59 4.27
CA PHE A 332 -3.43 -7.50 5.41
C PHE A 332 -3.35 -6.82 6.78
N PHE A 333 -2.72 -5.64 6.91
CA PHE A 333 -2.51 -5.00 8.22
C PHE A 333 -3.22 -3.66 8.40
N VAL A 334 -3.24 -2.80 7.38
CA VAL A 334 -3.71 -1.40 7.56
C VAL A 334 -5.17 -1.30 8.00
N GLY A 335 -6.03 -2.23 7.56
CA GLY A 335 -7.45 -2.29 7.90
C GLY A 335 -7.81 -3.14 9.13
N ASN A 336 -6.83 -3.73 9.84
CA ASN A 336 -7.07 -4.66 10.97
C ASN A 336 -6.86 -4.07 12.38
#